data_AF-A0A920VV17-F1
#
_entry.id   AF-A0A920VV17-F1
#
_cell.length_a   1.000
_cell.length_b   1.000
_cell.length_c   1.000
_cell.angle_alpha   90.00
_cell.angle_beta   90.00
_cell.angle_gamma   90.00
#
_symmetry.space_group_name_H-M   'P 1'
#
loop_
_entity.id
_entity.type
_entity.pdbx_description
1 polymer ?
#
loop_
_entity_poly.entity_id
_entity_poly.type
_entity_poly.pdbx_seq_one_letter_code
_entity_poly.pdbx_strand_id
1 'polypeptide(L)'
;MLFRSLVTSAIFAAIYGFIFASLVPGIARNIWLISFALLWSLGFLSILGFVYGRRLKKAFKGETGTIKWFDPSKGYGFLIRDKGGDLFVHLRSVRPEDRRKLRENTRVKFTVEDTEKGPQAENITII
;
A
#
# COMPACT_ATOMS: atom_id res chain seq x y z
N MET A 1 -15.84 -0.09 0.19
CA MET A 1 -15.46 -1.51 0.43
C MET A 1 -15.12 -1.80 1.89
N LEU A 2 -14.30 -0.99 2.58
CA LEU A 2 -13.94 -1.17 4.00
C LEU A 2 -15.13 -1.16 4.98
N PHE A 3 -16.12 -0.29 4.75
CA PHE A 3 -17.30 -0.22 5.61
C PHE A 3 -18.14 -1.51 5.56
N ARG A 4 -18.23 -2.15 4.39
CA ARG A 4 -18.97 -3.41 4.23
C ARG A 4 -18.27 -4.57 4.94
N SER A 5 -16.94 -4.65 4.87
CA SER A 5 -16.18 -5.70 5.58
C SER A 5 -16.22 -5.56 7.10
N LEU A 6 -16.25 -4.32 7.61
CA LEU A 6 -16.31 -4.03 9.05
C LEU A 6 -17.67 -4.39 9.64
N VAL A 7 -18.74 -4.10 8.90
CA VAL A 7 -20.10 -4.44 9.30
C VAL A 7 -20.29 -5.96 9.29
N THR A 8 -19.83 -6.67 8.25
CA THR A 8 -19.96 -8.13 8.21
C THR A 8 -19.14 -8.83 9.30
N SER A 9 -17.94 -8.34 9.62
CA SER A 9 -17.16 -8.92 10.73
C SER A 9 -17.78 -8.65 12.10
N ALA A 10 -18.37 -7.46 12.31
CA ALA A 10 -19.03 -7.10 13.56
C ALA A 10 -20.27 -7.96 13.83
N ILE A 11 -21.07 -8.23 12.79
CA ILE A 11 -22.25 -9.08 12.89
C ILE A 11 -21.86 -10.52 13.22
N PHE A 12 -20.84 -11.07 12.54
CA PHE A 12 -20.34 -12.41 12.84
C PHE A 12 -19.78 -12.55 14.25
N ALA A 13 -19.03 -11.55 14.73
CA ALA A 13 -18.50 -11.54 16.09
C ALA A 13 -19.60 -11.47 17.16
N ALA A 14 -20.65 -10.67 16.93
CA ALA A 14 -21.78 -10.54 17.85
C ALA A 14 -22.60 -11.82 17.94
N ILE A 15 -22.93 -12.45 16.80
CA ILE A 15 -23.67 -13.70 16.75
C ILE A 15 -22.88 -14.82 17.42
N TYR A 16 -21.58 -14.92 17.12
CA TYR A 16 -20.73 -15.97 17.67
C TYR A 16 -20.50 -15.80 19.18
N GLY A 17 -20.25 -14.58 19.65
CA GLY A 17 -20.11 -14.29 21.09
C GLY A 17 -21.38 -14.61 21.86
N PHE A 18 -22.55 -14.29 21.30
CA PHE A 18 -23.85 -14.58 21.92
C PHE A 18 -24.13 -16.09 22.01
N ILE A 19 -23.91 -16.83 20.91
CA ILE A 19 -24.09 -18.29 20.89
C ILE A 19 -23.11 -18.97 21.84
N PHE A 20 -21.85 -18.55 21.85
CA PHE A 20 -20.80 -19.14 22.68
C PHE A 20 -21.01 -18.91 24.18
N ALA A 21 -21.41 -17.69 24.57
CA ALA A 21 -21.76 -17.35 25.95
C ALA A 21 -23.00 -18.11 26.45
N SER A 22 -23.92 -18.43 25.54
CA SER A 22 -25.14 -19.17 25.87
C SER A 22 -24.92 -20.69 25.99
N LEU A 23 -23.90 -21.24 25.33
CA LEU A 23 -23.69 -22.69 25.25
C LEU A 23 -22.69 -23.24 26.28
N VAL A 24 -21.86 -22.39 26.91
CA VAL A 24 -20.80 -22.84 27.83
C VAL A 24 -20.72 -21.97 29.10
N PRO A 25 -21.50 -22.27 30.16
CA PRO A 25 -21.36 -21.61 31.45
C PRO A 25 -20.33 -22.32 32.35
N GLY A 26 -19.34 -21.59 32.89
CA GLY A 26 -18.36 -22.11 33.86
C GLY A 26 -16.90 -21.99 33.41
N ILE A 27 -16.34 -20.79 33.59
CA ILE A 27 -15.06 -20.25 33.08
C ILE A 27 -13.76 -20.89 33.67
N ALA A 28 -13.78 -22.13 34.18
CA ALA A 28 -12.74 -22.59 35.13
C ALA A 28 -11.59 -23.49 34.60
N ARG A 29 -11.46 -23.84 33.31
CA ARG A 29 -10.43 -24.84 32.88
C ARG A 29 -9.74 -24.45 31.56
N ASN A 30 -8.84 -23.48 31.63
CA ASN A 30 -8.51 -22.57 30.53
C ASN A 30 -7.34 -23.00 29.62
N ILE A 31 -7.55 -24.03 28.80
CA ILE A 31 -6.76 -24.26 27.56
C ILE A 31 -7.54 -23.76 26.35
N TRP A 32 -8.86 -24.00 26.34
CA TRP A 32 -9.74 -23.62 25.25
C TRP A 32 -9.86 -22.10 25.06
N LEU A 33 -9.87 -21.31 26.14
CA LEU A 33 -9.90 -19.84 26.05
C LEU A 33 -8.61 -19.25 25.47
N ILE A 34 -7.45 -19.85 25.79
CA ILE A 34 -6.16 -19.43 25.23
C ILE A 34 -6.10 -19.78 23.75
N SER A 35 -6.53 -20.99 23.37
CA SER A 35 -6.63 -21.42 21.98
C SER A 35 -7.61 -20.54 21.18
N PHE A 36 -8.73 -20.15 21.79
CA PHE A 36 -9.71 -19.26 21.15
C PHE A 36 -9.15 -17.84 21.00
N ALA A 37 -8.48 -17.30 22.01
CA ALA A 37 -7.82 -16.00 21.93
C ALA A 37 -6.67 -15.99 20.89
N LEU A 38 -5.92 -17.09 20.77
CA LEU A 38 -4.85 -17.25 19.77
C LEU A 38 -5.42 -17.39 18.34
N LEU A 39 -6.48 -18.19 18.16
CA LEU A 39 -7.17 -18.30 16.87
C LEU A 39 -7.77 -16.96 16.45
N TRP A 40 -8.34 -16.21 17.40
CA TRP A 40 -8.91 -14.89 17.15
C TRP A 40 -7.82 -13.85 16.89
N SER A 41 -6.68 -13.91 17.59
CA SER A 41 -5.55 -13.01 17.34
C SER A 41 -4.91 -13.25 15.98
N LEU A 42 -4.79 -14.50 15.52
CA LEU A 42 -4.26 -14.85 14.20
C LEU A 42 -5.20 -14.40 13.06
N GLY A 43 -6.52 -14.57 13.22
CA GLY A 43 -7.51 -14.07 12.27
C GLY A 43 -7.51 -12.53 12.21
N PHE A 44 -7.40 -11.89 13.37
CA PHE A 44 -7.30 -10.42 13.48
C PHE A 44 -5.99 -9.89 12.88
N LEU A 45 -4.86 -10.56 13.12
CA LEU A 45 -3.56 -10.22 12.53
C LEU A 45 -3.56 -10.43 11.01
N SER A 46 -4.28 -11.43 10.50
CA SER A 46 -4.45 -11.66 9.05
C SER A 46 -5.25 -10.55 8.38
N ILE A 47 -6.32 -10.07 9.04
CA ILE A 47 -7.11 -8.94 8.56
C ILE A 47 -6.28 -7.64 8.63
N LEU A 48 -5.54 -7.41 9.71
CA LEU A 48 -4.57 -6.33 9.81
C LEU A 48 -3.52 -6.42 8.68
N GLY A 49 -2.96 -7.60 8.45
CA GLY A 49 -2.01 -7.87 7.37
C GLY A 49 -2.61 -7.61 5.98
N PHE A 50 -3.88 -7.93 5.76
CA PHE A 50 -4.54 -7.71 4.47
C PHE A 50 -4.96 -6.24 4.25
N VAL A 51 -5.34 -5.55 5.32
CA VAL A 51 -5.72 -4.12 5.31
C VAL A 51 -4.47 -3.23 5.22
N TYR A 52 -3.40 -3.53 5.97
CA TYR A 52 -2.14 -2.78 5.96
C TYR A 52 -1.16 -3.21 4.86
N GLY A 53 -1.12 -4.50 4.52
CA GLY A 53 -0.14 -5.06 3.58
C GLY A 53 -0.28 -4.54 2.15
N ARG A 54 -1.47 -4.09 1.75
CA ARG A 54 -1.67 -3.43 0.45
C ARG A 54 -0.93 -2.09 0.32
N ARG A 55 -0.72 -1.35 1.42
CA ARG A 55 0.09 -0.12 1.39
C ARG A 55 1.59 -0.40 1.39
N LEU A 56 2.03 -1.44 2.11
CA LEU A 56 3.45 -1.80 2.19
C LEU A 56 4.00 -2.29 0.84
N LYS A 57 3.26 -3.12 0.08
CA LYS A 57 3.73 -3.57 -1.25
C LYS A 57 3.95 -2.43 -2.25
N LYS A 58 3.18 -1.32 -2.15
CA LYS A 58 3.36 -0.14 -3.02
C LYS A 58 4.62 0.65 -2.65
N ALA A 59 4.92 0.77 -1.34
CA ALA A 59 6.12 1.45 -0.85
C ALA A 59 7.43 0.72 -1.19
N PHE A 60 7.41 -0.62 -1.30
CA PHE A 60 8.59 -1.43 -1.62
C PHE A 60 8.88 -1.58 -3.12
N LYS A 61 8.00 -1.11 -4.01
CA LYS A 61 8.20 -1.17 -5.47
C LYS A 61 8.92 0.08 -6.01
N GLY A 62 9.89 0.59 -5.25
CA GLY A 62 10.75 1.68 -5.69
C GLY A 62 11.70 1.18 -6.78
N GLU A 63 11.62 1.77 -7.96
CA GLU A 63 12.55 1.60 -9.06
C GLU A 63 13.46 2.82 -9.17
N THR A 64 14.59 2.64 -9.85
CA THR A 64 15.54 3.70 -10.13
C THR A 64 15.70 3.88 -11.63
N GLY A 65 16.12 5.08 -12.01
CA GLY A 65 16.32 5.45 -13.40
C GLY A 65 16.92 6.84 -13.52
N THR A 66 17.05 7.29 -14.76
CA THR A 66 17.69 8.54 -15.12
C THR A 66 16.75 9.37 -15.97
N ILE A 67 16.61 10.67 -15.66
CA ILE A 67 15.80 11.58 -16.47
C ILE A 67 16.44 11.72 -17.85
N LYS A 68 15.68 11.36 -18.90
CA LYS A 68 16.10 11.51 -20.30
C LYS A 68 16.01 12.96 -20.72
N TRP A 69 14.88 13.60 -20.41
CA TRP A 69 14.68 15.02 -20.59
C TRP A 69 13.46 15.46 -19.78
N PHE A 70 13.46 16.71 -19.36
CA PHE A 70 12.35 17.30 -18.63
C PHE A 70 12.20 18.76 -19.01
N ASP A 71 10.98 19.20 -19.29
CA ASP A 71 10.66 20.60 -19.57
C ASP A 71 9.91 21.18 -18.35
N PRO A 72 10.56 22.00 -17.50
CA PRO A 72 9.93 22.61 -16.34
C PRO A 72 8.81 23.59 -16.72
N SER A 73 8.88 24.20 -17.90
CA SER A 73 7.89 25.18 -18.37
C SER A 73 6.60 24.49 -18.77
N LYS A 74 6.71 23.33 -19.42
CA LYS A 74 5.55 22.50 -19.79
C LYS A 74 5.10 21.55 -18.68
N GLY A 75 5.98 21.23 -17.74
CA GLY A 75 5.70 20.40 -16.57
C GLY A 75 5.62 18.89 -16.84
N TYR A 76 6.26 18.42 -17.91
CA TYR A 76 6.34 16.99 -18.25
C TYR A 76 7.70 16.62 -18.85
N GLY A 77 7.99 15.32 -18.86
CA GLY A 77 9.20 14.76 -19.44
C GLY A 77 9.19 13.25 -19.47
N PHE A 78 10.36 12.67 -19.71
CA PHE A 78 10.55 11.23 -19.72
C PHE A 78 11.81 10.84 -18.95
N LEU A 79 11.75 9.66 -18.34
CA LEU A 79 12.90 9.02 -17.72
C LEU A 79 13.13 7.65 -18.34
N ILE A 80 14.38 7.19 -18.29
CA ILE A 80 14.78 5.84 -18.65
C ILE A 80 14.91 5.05 -17.37
N ARG A 81 14.21 3.92 -17.30
CA ARG A 81 14.30 3.00 -16.15
C ARG A 81 15.57 2.17 -16.26
N ASP A 82 16.15 1.77 -15.13
CA ASP A 82 17.29 0.84 -15.14
C ASP A 82 16.95 -0.53 -15.71
N LYS A 83 15.67 -0.94 -15.56
CA LYS A 83 15.14 -2.17 -16.15
C LYS A 83 14.86 -2.05 -17.66
N GLY A 84 15.17 -0.91 -18.27
CA GLY A 84 14.86 -0.59 -19.65
C GLY A 84 13.44 -0.05 -19.85
N GLY A 85 13.26 0.69 -20.95
CA GLY A 85 12.02 1.36 -21.32
C GLY A 85 11.95 2.81 -20.83
N ASP A 86 11.21 3.61 -21.58
CA ASP A 86 10.95 5.02 -21.26
C ASP A 86 9.64 5.11 -20.46
N LEU A 87 9.64 5.93 -19.41
CA LEU A 87 8.49 6.15 -18.55
C LEU A 87 8.12 7.63 -18.52
N PHE A 88 6.83 7.91 -18.64
CA PHE A 88 6.31 9.27 -18.59
C PHE A 88 6.41 9.86 -17.19
N VAL A 89 6.81 11.14 -17.13
CA VAL A 89 6.97 11.90 -15.88
C VAL A 89 6.15 13.18 -15.95
N HIS A 90 5.34 13.42 -14.92
CA HIS A 90 4.64 14.69 -14.72
C HIS A 90 5.22 15.44 -13.52
N LEU A 91 5.28 16.77 -13.61
CA LEU A 91 5.69 17.66 -12.51
C LEU A 91 4.92 17.42 -11.19
N ARG A 92 3.67 16.94 -11.26
CA ARG A 92 2.83 16.62 -10.10
C ARG A 92 3.36 15.43 -9.31
N SER A 93 3.98 14.48 -10.00
CA SER A 93 4.54 13.26 -9.45
C SER A 93 5.92 13.46 -8.81
N VAL A 94 6.49 14.67 -8.96
CA VAL A 94 7.76 15.09 -8.35
C VAL A 94 7.51 15.85 -7.05
N ARG A 95 8.29 15.55 -6.02
CA ARG A 95 8.22 16.26 -4.74
C ARG A 95 8.46 17.76 -4.91
N PRO A 96 7.69 18.63 -4.21
CA PRO A 96 7.80 20.08 -4.37
C PRO A 96 9.22 20.63 -4.23
N GLU A 97 10.01 20.06 -3.31
CA GLU A 97 11.41 20.40 -3.06
C GLU A 97 12.36 20.09 -4.23
N ASP A 98 12.06 19.06 -5.02
CA ASP A 98 12.92 18.54 -6.09
C ASP A 98 12.54 19.05 -7.49
N ARG A 99 11.36 19.65 -7.65
CA ARG A 99 10.83 20.14 -8.94
C ARG A 99 11.78 21.07 -9.70
N ARG A 100 12.55 21.90 -8.98
CA ARG A 100 13.50 22.86 -9.56
C ARG A 100 14.87 22.24 -9.88
N LYS A 101 15.18 21.11 -9.26
CA LYS A 101 16.46 20.40 -9.39
C LYS A 101 16.41 19.29 -10.44
N LEU A 102 15.21 18.92 -10.88
CA LEU A 102 15.00 17.90 -11.90
C LEU A 102 15.53 18.37 -13.26
N ARG A 103 16.65 17.81 -13.70
CA ARG A 103 17.29 18.09 -15.00
C ARG A 103 17.56 16.79 -15.75
N GLU A 104 17.87 16.91 -17.03
CA GLU A 104 18.40 15.80 -17.83
C GLU A 104 19.61 15.15 -17.12
N ASN A 105 19.76 13.84 -17.29
CA ASN A 105 20.78 12.99 -16.67
C ASN A 105 20.73 12.91 -15.12
N THR A 106 19.68 13.43 -14.49
CA THR A 106 19.51 13.31 -13.04
C THR A 106 19.07 11.90 -12.66
N ARG A 107 19.71 11.32 -11.63
CA ARG A 107 19.33 10.04 -11.07
C ARG A 107 18.14 10.19 -10.13
N VAL A 108 17.12 9.36 -10.30
CA VAL A 108 15.89 9.45 -9.52
C VAL A 108 15.39 8.08 -9.07
N LYS A 109 14.75 8.07 -7.91
CA LYS A 109 13.97 6.94 -7.40
C LYS A 109 12.49 7.25 -7.52
N PHE A 110 11.71 6.30 -8.01
CA PHE A 110 10.28 6.48 -8.29
C PHE A 110 9.53 5.15 -8.13
N THR A 111 8.20 5.20 -8.17
CA THR A 111 7.33 4.03 -8.24
C THR A 111 6.58 4.03 -9.57
N VAL A 112 6.41 2.87 -10.20
CA VAL A 112 5.61 2.76 -11.43
C VAL A 112 4.14 2.56 -11.06
N GLU A 113 3.27 3.41 -11.61
CA GLU A 113 1.82 3.29 -11.47
C GLU A 113 1.15 3.22 -12.84
N ASP A 114 0.29 2.21 -13.03
CA ASP A 114 -0.51 2.06 -14.24
C ASP A 114 -1.73 2.96 -14.16
N THR A 115 -1.89 3.86 -15.14
CA THR A 115 -3.04 4.76 -15.25
C THR A 115 -3.79 4.55 -16.56
N GLU A 116 -4.94 5.21 -16.71
CA GLU A 116 -5.75 5.17 -17.94
C GLU A 116 -4.95 5.61 -19.19
N LYS A 117 -3.90 6.42 -19.01
CA LYS A 117 -3.03 6.91 -20.08
C LYS A 117 -1.77 6.05 -20.28
N GLY A 118 -1.65 4.94 -19.55
CA GLY A 118 -0.48 4.07 -19.53
C GLY A 118 0.38 4.20 -18.27
N PRO A 119 1.52 3.50 -18.24
CA PRO A 119 2.43 3.49 -17.10
C PRO A 119 3.12 4.84 -16.96
N GLN A 120 3.12 5.39 -15.75
CA GLN A 120 3.79 6.65 -15.41
C GLN A 120 4.58 6.54 -14.10
N ALA A 121 5.54 7.44 -13.92
CA ALA A 121 6.34 7.54 -12.71
C ALA A 121 5.62 8.35 -11.63
N GLU A 122 5.57 7.80 -10.41
CA GLU A 122 5.01 8.43 -9.21
C GLU A 122 6.02 8.53 -8.08
N ASN A 123 5.79 9.45 -7.13
CA ASN A 123 6.64 9.69 -5.95
C ASN A 123 8.15 9.86 -6.26
N ILE A 124 8.47 10.67 -7.27
CA ILE A 124 9.83 10.86 -7.75
C ILE A 124 10.65 11.65 -6.73
N THR A 125 11.82 11.11 -6.37
CA THR A 125 12.80 11.71 -5.45
C THR A 125 14.20 11.63 -6.06
N ILE A 126 14.98 12.70 -5.95
CA ILE A 126 16.37 12.71 -6.42
C ILE A 126 17.25 11.89 -5.44
N ILE A 127 18.22 11.12 -5.98
CA ILE A 127 19.16 10.29 -5.20
C ILE A 127 20.53 10.93 -5.17
#